data_AF-A0A972UF12-F1
#
_entry.id   AF-A0A972UF12-F1
#
_cell.length_a   1.000
_cell.length_b   1.000
_cell.length_c   1.000
_cell.angle_alpha   90.00
_cell.angle_beta   90.00
_cell.angle_gamma   90.00
#
_symmetry.space_group_name_H-M   'P 1'
#
loop_
_entity.id
_entity.type
_entity.pdbx_description
1 polymer ?
#
loop_
_entity_poly.entity_id
_entity_poly.type
_entity_poly.pdbx_seq_one_letter_code
_entity_poly.pdbx_strand_id
1 'polypeptide(L)'
;MTFFRHFFIGFFVLMLLSGGINWLIDPFSIYGAPLIDRLNTHKSPGAPRFFKPLQASARQPSVVFLGSSRTQVGLDPDDLLGAYNFGIPGLRAAEYNGYVEHILADTEAKRLVIGLDFLSFNDARTVEGSYTAAVLGKNALLRSISETLFSYNALDRSRKTFRRSYKGITVYH
;
A
#
# COMPACT_ATOMS: atom_id res chain seq x y z
N MET A 1 -1.88 24.81 -34.95
CA MET A 1 -2.96 23.95 -34.41
C MET A 1 -2.59 22.47 -34.39
N THR A 2 -2.02 21.92 -35.48
CA THR A 2 -1.65 20.49 -35.59
C THR A 2 -0.58 20.05 -34.58
N PHE A 3 0.45 20.87 -34.30
CA PHE A 3 1.52 20.55 -33.34
C PHE A 3 0.98 20.31 -31.93
N PHE A 4 0.20 21.26 -31.38
CA PHE A 4 -0.39 21.14 -30.06
C PHE A 4 -1.28 19.89 -29.93
N ARG A 5 -2.06 19.58 -30.97
CA ARG A 5 -2.88 18.36 -30.99
C ARG A 5 -2.03 17.09 -30.83
N HIS A 6 -0.95 16.95 -31.59
CA HIS A 6 -0.07 15.77 -31.49
C HIS A 6 0.69 15.73 -30.18
N PHE A 7 1.12 16.90 -29.66
CA PHE A 7 1.76 17.00 -28.35
C PHE A 7 0.84 16.50 -27.23
N PHE A 8 -0.40 17.00 -27.17
CA PHE A 8 -1.37 16.55 -26.16
C PHE A 8 -1.72 15.07 -26.34
N ILE A 9 -1.94 14.59 -27.57
CA ILE A 9 -2.19 13.16 -27.81
C ILE A 9 -1.03 12.31 -27.30
N GLY A 10 0.21 12.66 -27.66
CA GLY A 10 1.40 11.93 -27.19
C GLY A 10 1.54 11.94 -25.67
N PHE A 11 1.28 13.08 -25.04
CA PHE A 11 1.29 13.22 -23.58
C PHE A 11 0.23 12.32 -22.92
N PHE A 12 -1.01 12.35 -23.39
CA PHE A 12 -2.09 11.50 -22.86
C PHE A 12 -1.84 10.02 -23.09
N VAL A 13 -1.28 9.64 -24.25
CA VAL A 13 -0.90 8.25 -24.53
C VAL A 13 0.19 7.78 -23.55
N LEU A 14 1.23 8.58 -23.32
CA LEU A 14 2.28 8.25 -22.35
C LEU A 14 1.74 8.14 -20.92
N MET A 15 0.81 9.03 -20.54
CA MET A 15 0.16 8.99 -19.24
C MET A 15 -0.73 7.75 -19.08
N LEU A 16 -1.51 7.39 -20.10
CA LEU A 16 -2.33 6.17 -20.09
C LEU A 16 -1.47 4.91 -20.04
N LEU A 17 -0.36 4.86 -20.78
CA LEU A 17 0.57 3.73 -20.76
C LEU A 17 1.23 3.57 -19.38
N SER A 18 1.70 4.66 -18.77
CA SER A 18 2.33 4.59 -17.45
C SER A 18 1.35 4.15 -16.36
N GLY A 19 0.14 4.72 -16.36
CA GLY A 19 -0.94 4.32 -15.46
C GLY A 19 -1.35 2.86 -15.67
N GLY A 20 -1.50 2.43 -16.93
CA GLY A 20 -1.86 1.05 -17.27
C GLY A 20 -0.80 0.03 -16.82
N ILE A 21 0.48 0.33 -17.00
CA ILE A 21 1.58 -0.54 -16.53
C ILE A 21 1.57 -0.66 -15.00
N ASN A 22 1.40 0.46 -14.29
CA ASN A 22 1.37 0.45 -12.82
C ASN A 22 0.12 -0.26 -12.28
N TRP A 23 -1.01 -0.12 -12.95
CA TRP A 23 -2.24 -0.84 -12.62
C TRP A 23 -2.10 -2.36 -12.86
N LEU A 24 -1.49 -2.76 -13.99
CA LEU A 24 -1.28 -4.17 -14.34
C LEU A 24 -0.28 -4.87 -13.42
N ILE A 25 0.83 -4.20 -13.09
CA ILE A 25 1.85 -4.77 -12.20
C ILE A 25 1.35 -4.72 -10.74
N ASP A 26 0.56 -3.71 -10.39
CA ASP A 26 0.04 -3.45 -9.05
C ASP A 26 1.11 -3.66 -7.97
N PRO A 27 2.19 -2.85 -7.99
CA PRO A 27 3.34 -3.05 -7.11
C PRO A 27 2.97 -2.92 -5.62
N PHE A 28 1.82 -2.30 -5.32
CA PHE A 28 1.32 -2.07 -3.97
C PHE A 28 0.18 -3.00 -3.56
N SER A 29 -0.33 -3.89 -4.43
CA SER A 29 -1.51 -4.73 -4.13
C SER A 29 -2.79 -3.96 -3.81
N ILE A 30 -2.95 -2.77 -4.39
CA ILE A 30 -4.11 -1.89 -4.15
C ILE A 30 -5.21 -2.17 -5.16
N TYR A 31 -4.85 -2.53 -6.39
CA TYR A 31 -5.80 -2.64 -7.51
C TYR A 31 -6.30 -4.07 -7.75
N GLY A 32 -5.70 -5.07 -7.10
CA GLY A 32 -6.14 -6.46 -7.21
C GLY A 32 -5.78 -7.09 -8.56
N ALA A 33 -4.68 -6.65 -9.18
CA ALA A 33 -4.23 -7.25 -10.43
C ALA A 33 -3.92 -8.74 -10.26
N PRO A 34 -4.27 -9.59 -11.24
CA PRO A 34 -4.01 -11.03 -11.17
C PRO A 34 -2.51 -11.29 -11.05
N LEU A 35 -2.14 -12.25 -10.20
CA LEU A 35 -0.75 -12.67 -10.04
C LEU A 35 -0.35 -13.54 -11.23
N ILE A 36 0.50 -13.01 -12.10
CA ILE A 36 1.04 -13.67 -13.28
C ILE A 36 2.49 -14.07 -12.98
N ASP A 37 2.80 -15.36 -13.17
CA ASP A 37 4.15 -15.88 -12.92
C ASP A 37 5.19 -15.06 -13.70
N ARG A 38 6.32 -14.78 -13.03
CA ARG A 38 7.44 -13.95 -13.53
C ARG A 38 7.12 -12.47 -13.80
N LEU A 39 5.90 -11.99 -13.55
CA LEU A 39 5.51 -10.60 -13.79
C LEU A 39 5.33 -9.79 -12.49
N ASN A 40 4.48 -10.26 -11.58
CA ASN A 40 4.11 -9.53 -10.36
C ASN A 40 3.97 -10.43 -9.10
N THR A 41 4.48 -11.65 -9.14
CA THR A 41 4.44 -12.61 -8.02
C THR A 41 5.26 -12.16 -6.81
N HIS A 42 6.37 -11.44 -7.03
CA HIS A 42 7.27 -11.00 -5.95
C HIS A 42 7.33 -9.48 -5.86
N LYS A 43 6.43 -8.92 -5.04
CA LYS A 43 6.31 -7.47 -4.86
C LYS A 43 7.52 -6.87 -4.16
N SER A 44 7.90 -5.66 -4.56
CA SER A 44 9.03 -4.97 -3.93
C SER A 44 8.72 -4.65 -2.46
N PRO A 45 9.66 -4.88 -1.51
CA PRO A 45 9.55 -4.39 -0.14
C PRO A 45 9.55 -2.86 -0.22
N GLY A 46 8.90 -2.20 0.74
CA GLY A 46 8.78 -0.75 0.63
C GLY A 46 8.22 -0.07 1.86
N ALA A 47 7.37 0.94 1.64
CA ALA A 47 6.89 1.89 2.63
C ALA A 47 5.52 1.42 3.19
N PRO A 48 5.47 0.53 4.19
CA PRO A 48 4.22 -0.05 4.70
C PRO A 48 3.25 1.01 5.19
N ARG A 49 3.79 2.10 5.75
CA ARG A 49 3.05 3.28 6.20
C ARG A 49 2.27 3.99 5.07
N PHE A 50 2.72 3.84 3.83
CA PHE A 50 2.06 4.38 2.65
C PHE A 50 1.03 3.40 2.07
N PHE A 51 1.41 2.15 1.81
CA PHE A 51 0.56 1.24 1.05
C PHE A 51 -0.46 0.46 1.89
N LYS A 52 -0.19 0.17 3.18
CA LYS A 52 -1.13 -0.61 4.00
C LYS A 52 -2.47 0.12 4.26
N PRO A 53 -2.49 1.43 4.54
CA PRO A 53 -3.74 2.20 4.59
C PRO A 53 -4.54 2.05 3.29
N LEU A 54 -3.89 2.29 2.15
CA LEU A 54 -4.54 2.18 0.84
C LEU A 54 -5.03 0.77 0.53
N GLN A 55 -4.29 -0.26 0.91
CA GLN A 55 -4.74 -1.65 0.80
C GLN A 55 -5.98 -1.91 1.67
N ALA A 56 -6.03 -1.39 2.89
CA ALA A 56 -7.20 -1.53 3.75
C ALA A 56 -8.42 -0.85 3.12
N SER A 57 -8.27 0.38 2.61
CA SER A 57 -9.33 1.08 1.86
C SER A 57 -9.76 0.35 0.59
N ALA A 58 -8.85 -0.31 -0.12
CA ALA A 58 -9.20 -1.03 -1.34
C ALA A 58 -9.90 -2.35 -1.06
N ARG A 59 -9.47 -3.07 -0.02
CA ARG A 59 -9.99 -4.40 0.31
C ARG A 59 -11.29 -4.38 1.10
N GLN A 60 -11.60 -3.25 1.76
CA GLN A 60 -12.77 -3.10 2.63
C GLN A 60 -12.93 -4.30 3.61
N PRO A 61 -11.92 -4.58 4.45
CA PRO A 61 -11.94 -5.74 5.33
C PRO A 61 -12.97 -5.60 6.47
N SER A 62 -13.55 -6.73 6.90
CA SER A 62 -14.47 -6.77 8.05
C SER A 62 -13.74 -6.80 9.40
N VAL A 63 -12.49 -7.31 9.40
CA VAL A 63 -11.62 -7.37 10.58
C VAL A 63 -10.26 -6.77 10.23
N VAL A 64 -9.69 -5.96 11.11
CA VAL A 64 -8.35 -5.39 10.91
C VAL A 64 -7.47 -5.72 12.10
N PHE A 65 -6.27 -6.26 11.82
CA PHE A 65 -5.21 -6.45 12.81
C PHE A 65 -4.22 -5.30 12.70
N LEU A 66 -4.29 -4.32 13.61
CA LEU A 66 -3.39 -3.17 13.64
C LEU A 66 -2.28 -3.41 14.66
N GLY A 67 -1.03 -3.20 14.30
CA GLY A 67 0.08 -3.29 15.25
C GLY A 67 1.44 -3.21 14.60
N SER A 68 2.50 -3.61 15.31
CA SER A 68 3.87 -3.52 14.80
C SER A 68 4.27 -4.69 13.90
N SER A 69 5.58 -4.91 13.72
CA SER A 69 6.12 -6.13 13.10
C SER A 69 5.64 -7.40 13.80
N ARG A 70 5.33 -7.36 15.11
CA ARG A 70 4.80 -8.53 15.83
C ARG A 70 3.41 -8.92 15.35
N THR A 71 2.54 -7.94 15.12
CA THR A 71 1.24 -8.19 14.47
C THR A 71 1.42 -8.64 13.03
N GLN A 72 2.41 -8.07 12.32
CA GLN A 72 2.67 -8.46 10.93
C GLN A 72 2.99 -9.94 10.77
N VAL A 73 3.84 -10.51 11.65
CA VAL A 73 4.26 -11.92 11.55
C VAL A 73 3.46 -12.86 12.43
N GLY A 74 2.83 -12.34 13.49
CA GLY A 74 2.18 -13.15 14.53
C GLY A 74 0.68 -13.35 14.37
N LEU A 75 0.03 -12.62 13.45
CA LEU A 75 -1.40 -12.78 13.15
C LEU A 75 -1.59 -13.06 11.66
N ASP A 76 -2.03 -14.26 11.33
CA ASP A 76 -2.35 -14.63 9.95
C ASP A 76 -3.76 -14.12 9.59
N PRO A 77 -3.92 -13.27 8.55
CA PRO A 77 -5.25 -12.85 8.09
C PRO A 77 -6.10 -14.01 7.57
N ASP A 78 -5.51 -15.14 7.17
CA ASP A 78 -6.27 -16.29 6.65
C ASP A 78 -6.98 -17.08 7.77
N ASP A 79 -6.56 -16.93 9.03
CA ASP A 79 -7.20 -17.54 10.20
C ASP A 79 -8.60 -16.96 10.48
N LEU A 80 -8.90 -15.76 9.96
CA LEU A 80 -10.17 -15.07 10.18
C LEU A 80 -10.71 -14.49 8.86
N LEU A 81 -11.85 -15.02 8.41
CA LEU A 81 -12.46 -14.60 7.14
C LEU A 81 -12.70 -13.08 7.10
N GLY A 82 -12.19 -12.42 6.06
CA GLY A 82 -12.30 -10.98 5.88
C GLY A 82 -11.33 -10.16 6.74
N ALA A 83 -10.34 -10.80 7.35
CA ALA A 83 -9.29 -10.09 8.08
C ALA A 83 -8.23 -9.49 7.16
N TYR A 84 -7.71 -8.34 7.58
CA TYR A 84 -6.57 -7.70 6.96
C TYR A 84 -5.48 -7.43 7.99
N ASN A 85 -4.27 -7.90 7.68
CA ASN A 85 -3.09 -7.64 8.50
C ASN A 85 -2.52 -6.24 8.20
N PHE A 86 -2.87 -5.29 9.06
CA PHE A 86 -2.36 -3.92 9.10
C PHE A 86 -1.16 -3.80 10.08
N GLY A 87 -0.27 -4.80 10.09
CA GLY A 87 0.98 -4.74 10.84
C GLY A 87 2.00 -3.83 10.16
N ILE A 88 2.46 -2.77 10.81
CA ILE A 88 3.50 -1.87 10.31
C ILE A 88 4.80 -2.12 11.10
N PRO A 89 5.91 -2.49 10.44
CA PRO A 89 7.21 -2.58 11.09
C PRO A 89 7.56 -1.35 11.93
N GLY A 90 7.79 -1.58 13.22
CA GLY A 90 8.09 -0.51 14.18
C GLY A 90 7.01 0.58 14.24
N LEU A 91 5.73 0.20 14.16
CA LEU A 91 4.60 1.10 14.45
C LEU A 91 4.80 1.82 15.79
N ARG A 92 4.31 3.05 15.89
CA ARG A 92 4.52 3.91 17.06
C ARG A 92 3.22 4.34 17.68
N ALA A 93 3.25 4.60 18.99
CA ALA A 93 2.13 5.11 19.76
C ALA A 93 1.46 6.32 19.08
N ALA A 94 2.25 7.28 18.62
CA ALA A 94 1.75 8.49 17.94
C ALA A 94 1.04 8.22 16.59
N GLU A 95 1.35 7.10 15.92
CA GLU A 95 0.75 6.75 14.63
C GLU A 95 -0.56 5.95 14.77
N TYR A 96 -0.82 5.34 15.93
CA TYR A 96 -2.02 4.52 16.13
C TYR A 96 -3.30 5.31 15.89
N ASN A 97 -3.42 6.52 16.46
CA ASN A 97 -4.63 7.32 16.32
C ASN A 97 -4.98 7.59 14.84
N GLY A 98 -3.99 7.99 14.04
CA GLY A 98 -4.21 8.27 12.62
C GLY A 98 -4.62 7.03 11.82
N TYR A 99 -4.06 5.86 12.12
CA TYR A 99 -4.48 4.61 11.47
C TYR A 99 -5.85 4.13 11.95
N VAL A 100 -6.15 4.25 13.24
CA VAL A 100 -7.48 3.92 13.78
C VAL A 100 -8.54 4.82 13.15
N GLU A 101 -8.32 6.13 13.13
CA GLU A 101 -9.22 7.10 12.47
C GLU A 101 -9.40 6.79 10.99
N HIS A 102 -8.32 6.44 10.28
CA HIS A 102 -8.40 6.04 8.89
C HIS A 102 -9.24 4.76 8.70
N ILE A 103 -9.01 3.72 9.50
CA ILE A 103 -9.78 2.47 9.45
C ILE A 103 -11.27 2.76 9.67
N LEU A 104 -11.59 3.56 10.69
CA LEU A 104 -12.97 3.94 10.99
C LEU A 104 -13.63 4.78 9.87
N ALA A 105 -12.85 5.61 9.17
CA ALA A 105 -13.36 6.54 8.17
C ALA A 105 -13.45 5.97 6.74
N ASP A 106 -12.62 4.98 6.40
CA ASP A 106 -12.40 4.55 5.01
C ASP A 106 -12.42 3.01 4.82
N THR A 107 -12.88 2.25 5.82
CA THR A 107 -13.06 0.80 5.72
C THR A 107 -14.41 0.32 6.29
N GLU A 108 -14.83 -0.90 5.95
CA GLU A 108 -16.01 -1.59 6.51
C GLU A 108 -15.70 -2.40 7.79
N ALA A 109 -14.59 -2.12 8.46
CA ALA A 109 -14.14 -2.89 9.61
C ALA A 109 -15.15 -2.83 10.77
N LYS A 110 -15.65 -4.01 11.17
CA LYS A 110 -16.54 -4.19 12.33
C LYS A 110 -15.77 -4.61 13.58
N ARG A 111 -14.55 -5.13 13.41
CA ARG A 111 -13.67 -5.57 14.48
C ARG A 111 -12.26 -5.06 14.22
N LEU A 112 -11.71 -4.38 15.22
CA LEU A 112 -10.33 -3.92 15.22
C LEU A 112 -9.59 -4.62 16.36
N VAL A 113 -8.57 -5.41 16.02
CA VAL A 113 -7.66 -6.03 16.98
C VAL A 113 -6.37 -5.22 16.98
N ILE A 114 -6.02 -4.64 18.12
CA ILE A 114 -4.84 -3.79 18.27
C ILE A 114 -3.76 -4.55 19.03
N GLY A 115 -2.66 -4.87 18.35
CA GLY A 115 -1.46 -5.43 18.96
C GLY A 115 -0.59 -4.32 19.52
N LEU A 116 -0.61 -4.13 20.84
CA LEU A 116 0.25 -3.16 21.52
C LEU A 116 1.58 -3.80 21.92
N ASP A 117 2.67 -3.06 21.77
CA ASP A 117 3.97 -3.48 22.24
C ASP A 117 4.77 -2.33 22.85
N PHE A 118 5.63 -2.67 23.82
CA PHE A 118 6.48 -1.70 24.52
C PHE A 118 7.39 -0.90 23.59
N LEU A 119 7.83 -1.48 22.47
CA LEU A 119 8.73 -0.80 21.53
C LEU A 119 8.02 0.35 20.79
N SER A 120 6.69 0.26 20.63
CA SER A 120 5.85 1.28 20.04
C SER A 120 5.76 2.55 20.89
N PHE A 121 5.99 2.44 22.21
CA PHE A 121 5.93 3.54 23.18
C PHE A 121 7.30 4.13 23.52
N ASN A 122 8.33 3.83 22.73
CA ASN A 122 9.65 4.44 22.91
C ASN A 122 9.72 5.80 22.19
N ASP A 123 9.65 6.88 22.96
CA ASP A 123 9.68 8.29 22.48
C ASP A 123 10.99 8.70 21.81
N ALA A 124 12.07 7.92 21.95
CA ALA A 124 13.36 8.25 21.32
C ALA A 124 13.37 8.11 19.78
N ARG A 125 12.23 7.79 19.14
CA ARG A 125 12.14 7.53 17.70
C ARG A 125 11.37 8.66 17.01
N THR A 126 11.86 9.17 15.87
CA THR A 126 11.22 10.21 15.03
C THR A 126 10.34 9.66 13.90
N VAL A 127 9.10 10.12 13.74
CA VAL A 127 8.10 9.51 12.82
C VAL A 127 8.69 9.30 11.43
N GLU A 128 8.49 8.11 10.84
CA GLU A 128 9.11 7.77 9.56
C GLU A 128 8.43 8.55 8.41
N GLY A 129 9.23 9.10 7.50
CA GLY A 129 8.74 10.01 6.44
C GLY A 129 7.75 9.41 5.44
N SER A 130 7.51 8.10 5.48
CA SER A 130 6.46 7.43 4.68
C SER A 130 5.07 7.50 5.31
N TYR A 131 4.95 8.01 6.54
CA TYR A 131 3.68 8.34 7.16
C TYR A 131 3.20 9.70 6.65
N THR A 132 2.05 9.73 5.98
CA THR A 132 1.54 10.96 5.35
C THR A 132 0.03 11.02 5.48
N ALA A 133 -0.51 12.22 5.74
CA ALA A 133 -1.96 12.41 5.87
C ALA A 133 -2.74 12.10 4.57
N ALA A 134 -2.06 12.07 3.41
CA ALA A 134 -2.66 11.78 2.12
C ALA A 134 -3.26 10.35 2.03
N VAL A 135 -2.64 9.39 2.73
CA VAL A 135 -3.09 7.99 2.74
C VAL A 135 -4.07 7.68 3.87
N LEU A 136 -4.46 8.68 4.67
CA LEU A 136 -5.31 8.52 5.86
C LEU A 136 -6.65 9.24 5.70
N GLY A 137 -7.71 8.69 6.32
CA GLY A 137 -9.06 9.23 6.25
C GLY A 137 -9.82 8.92 4.96
N LYS A 138 -11.02 9.49 4.82
CA LYS A 138 -11.96 9.16 3.74
C LYS A 138 -11.39 9.43 2.34
N ASN A 139 -11.72 8.57 1.38
CA ASN A 139 -11.26 8.68 -0.01
C ASN A 139 -9.72 8.70 -0.12
N ALA A 140 -9.01 8.00 0.77
CA ALA A 140 -7.54 7.94 0.74
C ALA A 140 -7.05 7.42 -0.63
N LEU A 141 -7.72 6.40 -1.16
CA LEU A 141 -7.45 5.88 -2.50
C LEU A 141 -7.45 6.97 -3.56
N LEU A 142 -8.54 7.74 -3.68
CA LEU A 142 -8.70 8.78 -4.70
C LEU A 142 -7.60 9.85 -4.59
N ARG A 143 -7.25 10.27 -3.36
CA ARG A 143 -6.21 11.26 -3.12
C ARG A 143 -4.81 10.75 -3.47
N SER A 144 -4.58 9.44 -3.37
CA SER A 144 -3.29 8.81 -3.65
C SER A 144 -3.15 8.26 -5.07
N ILE A 145 -4.19 8.31 -5.94
CA ILE A 145 -4.13 7.79 -7.32
C ILE A 145 -2.96 8.37 -8.11
N SER A 146 -2.69 9.68 -7.98
CA SER A 146 -1.56 10.32 -8.68
C SER A 146 -0.23 9.73 -8.26
N GLU A 147 -0.08 9.42 -6.97
CA GLU A 147 1.13 8.89 -6.39
C GLU A 147 1.30 7.39 -6.66
N THR A 148 0.21 6.63 -6.77
CA THR A 148 0.24 5.18 -7.02
C THR A 148 0.28 4.82 -8.51
N LEU A 149 -0.27 5.64 -9.41
CA LEU A 149 -0.32 5.34 -10.85
C LEU A 149 0.58 6.22 -11.71
N PHE A 150 0.75 7.50 -11.38
CA PHE A 150 1.41 8.46 -12.27
C PHE A 150 2.75 8.98 -11.73
N SER A 151 3.23 8.44 -10.61
CA SER A 151 4.50 8.86 -10.02
C SER A 151 5.71 8.05 -10.52
N TYR A 152 6.87 8.69 -10.49
CA TYR A 152 8.15 8.01 -10.70
C TYR A 152 8.37 6.87 -9.69
N ASN A 153 7.93 7.06 -8.44
CA ASN A 153 8.04 6.05 -7.38
C ASN A 153 7.24 4.78 -7.72
N ALA A 154 6.05 4.94 -8.30
CA ALA A 154 5.23 3.83 -8.77
C ALA A 154 5.92 3.06 -9.90
N LEU A 155 6.45 3.78 -10.90
CA LEU A 155 7.17 3.17 -12.02
C LEU A 155 8.45 2.43 -11.59
N ASP A 156 9.26 3.02 -10.70
CA ASP A 156 10.47 2.38 -10.16
C ASP A 156 10.11 1.10 -9.38
N ARG A 157 9.02 1.13 -8.60
CA ARG A 157 8.55 -0.05 -7.86
C ARG A 157 7.97 -1.12 -8.77
N SER A 158 7.25 -0.74 -9.83
CA SER A 158 6.79 -1.65 -10.87
C SER A 158 7.96 -2.35 -11.55
N ARG A 159 9.01 -1.60 -11.94
CA ARG A 159 10.25 -2.15 -12.50
C ARG A 159 10.94 -3.12 -11.54
N LYS A 160 11.04 -2.78 -10.24
CA LYS A 160 11.64 -3.64 -9.22
C LYS A 160 10.83 -4.92 -9.01
N THR A 161 9.50 -4.82 -8.99
CA THR A 161 8.58 -5.96 -8.86
C THR A 161 8.73 -6.92 -10.04
N PHE A 162 8.75 -6.41 -11.27
CA PHE A 162 9.01 -7.21 -12.47
C PHE A 162 10.37 -7.91 -12.42
N ARG A 163 11.45 -7.17 -12.12
CA ARG A 163 12.81 -7.72 -12.05
C ARG A 163 12.94 -8.82 -11.00
N ARG A 164 12.24 -8.70 -9.87
CA ARG A 164 12.22 -9.69 -8.79
C ARG A 164 11.44 -10.93 -9.18
N SER A 165 10.24 -10.73 -9.73
CA SER A 165 9.38 -11.81 -10.22
C SER A 165 10.09 -12.62 -11.30
N TYR A 166 10.73 -11.95 -12.26
CA TYR A 166 11.52 -12.61 -13.31
C TYR A 166 12.70 -13.43 -12.78
N LYS A 167 13.35 -12.97 -11.69
CA LYS A 167 14.48 -13.67 -11.07
C LYS A 167 14.07 -14.75 -10.06
N GLY A 168 12.78 -14.90 -9.75
CA GLY A 168 12.29 -15.84 -8.73
C GLY A 168 12.83 -15.54 -7.33
N ILE A 169 13.12 -14.27 -7.00
CA ILE A 169 13.66 -13.91 -5.67
C ILE A 169 12.50 -13.85 -4.68
N THR A 170 12.35 -14.89 -3.88
CA THR A 170 11.43 -14.93 -2.74
C THR A 170 12.03 -14.13 -1.58
N VAL A 171 11.28 -13.16 -1.05
CA VAL A 171 11.56 -12.60 0.28
C VAL A 171 10.56 -13.23 1.23
N TYR A 172 11.05 -13.98 2.21
CA TYR A 172 10.25 -14.49 3.31
C TYR A 172 9.62 -13.28 4.04
N HIS A 173 8.30 -13.26 4.14
CA HIS A 173 7.54 -12.29 4.93
C HIS A 173 7.49 -12.71 6.39
#